data_AF-A0A226D5V0-F1
#
_entry.id   AF-A0A226D5V0-F1
#
_cell.length_a   1.000
_cell.length_b   1.000
_cell.length_c   1.000
_cell.angle_alpha   90.00
_cell.angle_beta   90.00
_cell.angle_gamma   90.00
#
_symmetry.space_group_name_H-M   'P 1'
#
loop_
_entity.id
_entity.type
_entity.pdbx_description
1 polymer ?
#
loop_
_entity_poly.entity_id
_entity_poly.type
_entity_poly.pdbx_seq_one_letter_code
_entity_poly.pdbx_strand_id
1 'polypeptide(L)'
;MKQGFVITVVGLRGCYGSTTKKTIVGGWTFAWWLVTDVQRLSLEVMTVNPMCEHVETAQGVPLTVTGVAQIKVMRADDLLRTAAEQFLGVPVNQLRGTVNQTLEGHLRAILGN
;
A
#
# COMPACT_ATOMS: atom_id res chain seq x y z
N MET A 1 16.60 7.99 -16.76
CA MET A 1 16.58 8.36 -15.33
C MET A 1 15.13 8.37 -14.85
N LYS A 2 14.64 7.27 -14.25
CA LYS A 2 13.31 7.31 -13.62
C LYS A 2 13.50 7.86 -12.21
N GLN A 3 13.06 9.10 -11.98
CA GLN A 3 12.95 9.65 -10.64
C GLN A 3 11.82 8.89 -9.93
N GLY A 4 12.18 7.82 -9.22
CA GLY A 4 11.26 7.17 -8.30
C GLY A 4 11.04 8.10 -7.12
N PHE A 5 9.80 8.53 -6.91
CA PHE A 5 9.45 9.34 -5.74
C PHE A 5 9.40 8.41 -4.54
N VAL A 6 10.44 8.52 -3.71
CA VAL A 6 10.58 7.78 -2.47
C VAL A 6 10.22 8.72 -1.33
N ILE A 7 9.21 8.35 -0.57
CA ILE A 7 8.90 9.05 0.67
C ILE A 7 9.83 8.51 1.73
N THR A 8 10.58 9.40 2.38
CA THR A 8 11.36 9.05 3.56
C THR A 8 10.58 9.47 4.79
N VAL A 9 10.25 8.50 5.64
CA VAL A 9 9.72 8.78 6.98
C VAL A 9 10.84 8.64 7.99
N VAL A 10 11.05 9.71 8.75
CA VAL A 10 12.05 9.84 9.80
C VAL A 10 11.31 9.76 11.14
N GLY A 11 11.52 8.67 11.89
CA GLY A 11 10.99 8.50 13.24
C GLY A 11 12.09 8.64 14.29
N LEU A 12 11.96 9.60 15.21
CA LEU A 12 12.85 9.73 16.38
C LEU A 12 12.42 8.77 17.48
N ARG A 13 13.25 7.77 17.77
CA ARG A 13 13.03 6.79 18.85
C ARG A 13 13.64 7.31 20.16
N GLY A 14 12.99 8.31 20.78
CA GLY A 14 13.39 8.89 22.07
C GLY A 14 12.38 8.60 23.19
N CYS A 15 12.85 8.49 24.44
CA CYS A 15 12.08 8.13 25.65
C CYS A 15 10.98 9.13 26.08
N TYR A 16 10.53 10.03 25.21
CA TYR A 16 9.49 11.01 25.51
C TYR A 16 8.46 11.06 24.38
N GLY A 17 7.50 10.12 24.43
CA GLY A 17 6.07 10.27 24.09
C GLY A 17 5.59 10.83 22.75
N SER A 18 6.41 11.41 21.87
CA SER A 18 5.96 12.04 20.62
C SER A 18 6.70 11.45 19.41
N THR A 19 6.08 10.45 18.79
CA THR A 19 6.54 9.94 17.48
C THR A 19 6.15 10.94 16.40
N THR A 20 6.97 11.99 16.23
CA THR A 20 6.78 12.94 15.13
C THR A 20 7.23 12.28 13.83
N LYS A 21 6.28 11.81 13.01
CA LYS A 21 6.56 11.26 11.67
C LYS A 21 6.69 12.41 10.67
N LYS A 22 7.91 12.68 10.21
CA LYS A 22 8.14 13.63 9.12
C LYS A 22 8.11 12.89 7.79
N THR A 23 7.14 13.21 6.94
CA THR A 23 6.98 12.67 5.58
C THR A 23 7.62 13.65 4.61
N ILE A 24 8.69 13.25 3.93
CA ILE A 24 9.40 14.12 2.97
C ILE A 24 9.25 13.51 1.58
N VAL A 25 8.66 14.27 0.65
CA VAL A 25 8.42 13.86 -0.75
C VAL A 25 9.42 14.60 -1.65
N GLY A 26 10.52 13.94 -2.02
CA GLY A 26 11.56 14.54 -2.86
C GLY A 26 12.38 15.59 -2.10
N GLY A 27 13.61 15.23 -1.72
CA GLY A 27 14.51 16.10 -0.97
C GLY A 27 15.66 15.32 -0.34
N TRP A 28 16.45 16.02 0.48
CA TRP A 28 17.55 15.43 1.24
C TRP A 28 17.25 15.55 2.73
N THR A 29 17.37 14.45 3.48
CA THR A 29 17.12 14.42 4.93
C THR A 29 18.31 13.78 5.64
N PHE A 30 18.77 14.41 6.72
CA PHE A 30 19.83 13.90 7.56
C PHE A 30 19.21 13.09 8.70
N ALA A 31 19.46 11.79 8.72
CA ALA A 31 19.02 10.88 9.77
C ALA A 31 20.21 10.56 10.68
N TRP A 32 20.04 10.77 11.99
CA TRP A 32 21.08 10.41 12.96
C TRP A 32 21.03 8.90 13.21
N TRP A 33 22.15 8.21 12.96
CA TRP A 33 22.22 6.74 12.87
C TRP A 33 21.70 5.98 14.11
N LEU A 34 21.67 6.61 15.27
CA LEU A 34 21.37 5.96 16.56
C LEU A 34 19.93 6.23 17.04
N VAL A 35 19.22 7.20 16.46
CA VAL A 35 17.92 7.66 16.97
C VAL A 35 16.83 7.65 15.89
N THR A 36 17.20 7.47 14.62
CA THR A 36 16.30 7.71 13.49
C THR A 36 16.01 6.44 12.71
N ASP A 37 14.74 6.04 12.61
CA ASP A 37 14.29 5.03 11.65
C ASP A 37 13.96 5.70 10.31
N VAL A 38 14.52 5.18 9.22
CA VAL A 38 14.33 5.70 7.85
C VAL A 38 13.61 4.63 7.04
N GLN A 39 12.34 4.91 6.71
CA GLN A 39 11.55 3.99 5.90
C GLN A 39 11.16 4.62 4.57
N ARG A 40 11.17 3.79 3.53
CA ARG A 40 10.93 4.19 2.15
C ARG A 40 9.63 3.58 1.65
N LEU A 41 8.69 4.42 1.24
CA LEU A 41 7.48 3.98 0.55
C LEU A 41 7.61 4.29 -0.94
N SER A 42 7.35 3.27 -1.78
CA SER A 42 7.32 3.43 -3.23
C SER A 42 5.96 3.97 -3.68
N LEU A 43 5.98 5.08 -4.41
CA LEU A 43 4.81 5.67 -5.07
C LEU A 43 4.61 5.17 -6.50
N GLU A 44 5.30 4.10 -6.86
CA GLU A 44 5.21 3.51 -8.20
C GLU A 44 3.86 2.80 -8.39
N VAL A 45 3.36 2.82 -9.64
CA VAL A 45 2.19 2.03 -10.02
C VAL A 45 2.54 0.56 -9.87
N MET A 46 1.71 -0.18 -9.16
CA MET A 46 1.85 -1.63 -9.06
C MET A 46 0.66 -2.30 -9.74
N THR A 47 0.96 -3.31 -10.55
CA THR A 47 -0.05 -4.13 -11.20
C THR A 47 -0.47 -5.24 -10.23
N VAL A 48 -1.77 -5.44 -10.09
CA VAL A 48 -2.38 -6.48 -9.28
C VAL A 48 -3.35 -7.27 -10.16
N ASN A 49 -3.38 -8.58 -9.97
CA ASN A 49 -4.15 -9.51 -10.80
C ASN A 49 -5.14 -10.22 -9.88
N PRO A 50 -6.31 -9.60 -9.59
CA PRO A 50 -7.33 -10.26 -8.80
C PRO A 50 -7.90 -11.45 -9.60
N MET A 51 -8.01 -12.59 -8.94
CA MET A 51 -8.59 -13.79 -9.52
C MET A 51 -9.59 -14.39 -8.55
N CYS A 52 -10.85 -14.52 -8.98
CA CYS A 52 -11.87 -15.20 -8.21
C CYS A 52 -12.24 -16.50 -8.93
N GLU A 53 -11.92 -17.62 -8.29
CA GLU A 53 -12.35 -18.94 -8.72
C GLU A 53 -13.48 -19.44 -7.81
N HIS A 54 -14.35 -20.30 -8.36
CA HIS A 54 -15.36 -21.02 -7.56
C HIS A 54 -16.40 -20.13 -6.88
N VAL A 55 -16.83 -19.06 -7.56
CA VAL A 55 -17.96 -18.26 -7.07
C VAL A 55 -19.24 -18.83 -7.68
N GLU A 56 -20.03 -19.47 -6.83
CA GLU A 56 -21.40 -19.90 -7.14
C GLU A 56 -22.27 -18.65 -7.22
N THR A 57 -22.73 -18.33 -8.42
CA THR A 57 -23.72 -17.26 -8.63
C THR A 57 -25.05 -17.62 -7.96
N ALA A 58 -25.92 -16.64 -7.74
CA ALA A 58 -27.27 -16.91 -7.21
C ALA A 58 -28.07 -17.90 -8.08
N GLN A 59 -27.73 -18.04 -9.37
CA GLN A 59 -28.32 -19.02 -10.28
C GLN A 59 -27.62 -20.41 -10.31
N GLY A 60 -26.59 -20.64 -9.48
CA GLY A 60 -25.88 -21.92 -9.39
C GLY A 60 -24.96 -22.22 -10.59
N VAL A 61 -24.52 -21.17 -11.30
CA VAL A 61 -23.55 -21.29 -12.39
C VAL A 61 -22.15 -20.95 -11.87
N PRO A 62 -21.14 -21.82 -12.05
CA PRO A 62 -19.78 -21.53 -11.66
C PRO A 62 -19.18 -20.47 -12.58
N LEU A 63 -18.74 -19.35 -12.00
CA LEU A 63 -18.03 -18.30 -12.73
C LEU A 63 -16.59 -18.17 -12.26
N THR A 64 -15.70 -17.95 -13.23
CA THR A 64 -14.31 -17.57 -13.01
C THR A 64 -14.12 -16.15 -13.51
N VAL A 65 -13.73 -15.24 -12.61
CA VAL A 65 -13.47 -13.85 -12.96
C VAL A 65 -11.99 -13.58 -12.82
N THR A 66 -11.37 -13.17 -13.92
CA THR A 66 -9.98 -12.70 -13.96
C THR A 66 -9.96 -11.23 -14.33
N GLY A 67 -9.11 -10.47 -13.67
CA GLY A 67 -8.94 -9.05 -13.92
C GLY A 67 -7.49 -8.62 -13.86
N VAL A 68 -7.21 -7.46 -14.44
CA VAL A 68 -5.97 -6.73 -14.24
C VAL A 68 -6.33 -5.36 -13.71
N ALA A 69 -5.82 -5.03 -12.53
CA ALA A 69 -5.99 -3.71 -11.95
C ALA A 69 -4.61 -3.07 -11.73
N GLN A 70 -4.56 -1.76 -11.94
CA GLN A 70 -3.39 -0.96 -11.62
C GLN A 70 -3.74 -0.09 -10.42
N ILE A 71 -2.97 -0.24 -9.35
CA ILE A 71 -3.14 0.56 -8.15
C ILE A 71 -1.94 1.49 -7.97
N LYS A 72 -2.23 2.70 -7.50
CA LYS A 72 -1.24 3.76 -7.28
C LYS A 72 -1.60 4.54 -6.03
N VAL A 73 -0.60 4.82 -5.20
CA VAL A 73 -0.74 5.74 -4.08
C VAL A 73 -0.72 7.18 -4.62
N MET A 74 -1.78 7.93 -4.33
CA MET A 74 -1.93 9.32 -4.75
C MET A 74 -0.98 10.22 -3.96
N ARG A 75 -0.42 11.24 -4.62
CA ARG A 75 0.50 12.21 -3.99
C ARG A 75 -0.26 13.40 -3.38
N ALA A 76 -1.19 13.11 -2.49
CA ALA A 76 -1.82 14.15 -1.66
C ALA A 76 -1.31 14.00 -0.23
N ASP A 77 -0.92 15.08 0.44
CA ASP A 77 -0.25 15.01 1.75
C ASP A 77 -1.01 14.21 2.80
N ASP A 78 -2.35 14.35 2.84
CA ASP A 78 -3.21 13.57 3.74
C ASP A 78 -3.15 12.06 3.43
N LEU A 79 -3.28 11.70 2.15
CA LEU A 79 -3.22 10.31 1.70
C LEU A 79 -1.83 9.70 1.89
N LEU A 80 -0.78 10.49 1.72
CA LEU A 80 0.60 10.07 1.94
C LEU A 80 0.88 9.80 3.40
N ARG A 81 0.31 10.59 4.31
CA ARG A 81 0.42 10.34 5.75
C ARG A 81 -0.30 9.06 6.14
N THR A 82 -1.51 8.83 5.67
CA THR A 82 -2.24 7.58 5.92
C THR A 82 -1.52 6.37 5.31
N ALA A 83 -1.04 6.49 4.08
CA ALA A 83 -0.27 5.44 3.41
C ALA A 83 1.05 5.15 4.14
N ALA A 84 1.74 6.19 4.62
CA ALA A 84 2.92 6.03 5.45
C ALA A 84 2.60 5.34 6.78
N GLU A 85 1.45 5.59 7.39
CA GLU A 85 1.06 4.90 8.63
C GLU A 85 0.71 3.43 8.40
N GLN A 86 0.03 3.12 7.30
CA GLN A 86 -0.45 1.76 7.00
C GLN A 86 0.58 0.88 6.31
N PHE A 87 1.48 1.47 5.51
CA PHE A 87 2.41 0.74 4.67
C PHE A 87 3.89 0.98 5.04
N LEU A 88 4.19 1.75 6.09
CA LEU A 88 5.55 1.75 6.63
C LEU A 88 5.93 0.33 7.06
N GLY A 89 7.04 -0.17 6.52
CA GLY A 89 7.65 -1.42 6.96
C GLY A 89 6.97 -2.67 6.42
N VAL A 90 5.85 -2.51 5.71
CA VAL A 90 5.17 -3.62 5.02
C VAL A 90 5.87 -3.86 3.67
N PRO A 91 6.31 -5.09 3.37
CA PRO A 91 6.89 -5.39 2.08
C PRO A 91 5.83 -5.27 0.98
N VAL A 92 6.25 -4.78 -0.20
CA VAL A 92 5.35 -4.58 -1.37
C VAL A 92 4.60 -5.85 -1.76
N ASN A 93 5.18 -7.04 -1.55
CA ASN A 93 4.52 -8.32 -1.82
C ASN A 93 3.32 -8.56 -0.91
N GLN A 94 3.44 -8.22 0.38
CA GLN A 94 2.36 -8.38 1.34
C GLN A 94 1.24 -7.38 1.07
N LEU A 95 1.60 -6.13 0.74
CA LEU A 95 0.64 -5.11 0.30
C LEU A 95 -0.17 -5.57 -0.92
N ARG A 96 0.51 -6.10 -1.95
CA ARG A 96 -0.16 -6.66 -3.14
C ARG A 96 -1.10 -7.81 -2.78
N GLY A 97 -0.69 -8.69 -1.87
CA GLY A 97 -1.53 -9.78 -1.37
C GLY A 97 -2.80 -9.28 -0.67
N THR A 98 -2.67 -8.31 0.23
CA THR A 98 -3.82 -7.71 0.92
C THR A 98 -4.78 -7.04 -0.07
N VAL A 99 -4.24 -6.27 -1.03
CA VAL A 99 -5.07 -5.62 -2.06
C VAL A 99 -5.78 -6.64 -2.94
N ASN A 100 -5.09 -7.69 -3.40
CA ASN A 100 -5.71 -8.77 -4.17
C ASN A 100 -6.87 -9.38 -3.40
N GLN A 101 -6.66 -9.73 -2.13
CA GLN A 101 -7.70 -10.35 -1.30
C GLN A 101 -8.91 -9.43 -1.09
N THR A 102 -8.70 -8.13 -0.89
CA THR A 102 -9.80 -7.16 -0.77
C THR A 102 -10.58 -7.02 -2.09
N LEU A 103 -9.87 -6.94 -3.22
CA LEU A 103 -10.50 -6.88 -4.55
C LEU A 103 -11.28 -8.16 -4.86
N GLU A 104 -10.72 -9.32 -4.55
CA GLU A 104 -11.40 -10.62 -4.69
C GLU A 104 -12.64 -10.70 -3.81
N GLY A 105 -12.56 -10.22 -2.57
CA GLY A 105 -13.72 -10.12 -1.68
C GLY A 105 -14.82 -9.22 -2.26
N HIS A 106 -14.46 -8.06 -2.81
CA HIS A 106 -15.43 -7.17 -3.47
C HIS A 106 -16.08 -7.83 -4.69
N LEU A 107 -15.30 -8.49 -5.55
CA LEU A 107 -15.81 -9.21 -6.71
C LEU A 107 -16.74 -10.35 -6.29
N ARG A 108 -16.36 -11.13 -5.27
CA ARG A 108 -17.18 -12.21 -4.73
C ARG A 108 -18.50 -11.70 -4.16
N ALA A 109 -18.49 -10.57 -3.46
CA ALA A 109 -19.71 -9.95 -2.93
C ALA A 109 -20.68 -9.50 -4.03
N ILE A 110 -20.15 -9.02 -5.16
CA ILE A 110 -20.97 -8.63 -6.32
C ILE A 110 -21.57 -9.84 -7.03
N LEU A 111 -20.82 -10.95 -7.12
CA LEU A 111 -21.26 -12.18 -7.81
C LEU A 111 -22.22 -13.04 -6.99
N GLY A 112 -22.16 -12.94 -5.66
CA GLY A 112 -23.02 -13.69 -4.74
C GLY A 112 -24.39 -13.06 -4.49
N ASN A 113 -24.67 -11.90 -5.09
CA ASN A 113 -25.95 -11.17 -4.99
C ASN A 113 -26.65 -11.15 -6.34
#